data_AF-A0A382TD99-F1
#
_entry.id   AF-A0A382TD99-F1
#
_cell.length_a   1.000
_cell.length_b   1.000
_cell.length_c   1.000
_cell.angle_alpha   90.00
_cell.angle_beta   90.00
_cell.angle_gamma   90.00
#
_symmetry.space_group_name_H-M   'P 1'
#
loop_
_entity.id
_entity.type
_entity.pdbx_description
1 polymer ?
#
loop_
_entity_poly.entity_id
_entity_poly.type
_entity_poly.pdbx_seq_one_letter_code
_entity_poly.pdbx_strand_id
1 'polypeptide(L)'
;CHFIDLMRFLVGHSITGHQTMMMGDVPGVEIRDDKVSISLSFTDGSFGTIHYLANGGKAFPKERIEVFCGDAVLQMDNYRVLTGFGWPSFKKMKLMKQDKGQIACAKAFVNSVKSGKPSPIPYEEVMESSRVSIEVAESLR
;
A
#
# COMPACT_ATOMS: atom_id res chain seq x y z
N CYS A 1 -5.73 5.06 -3.54
CA CYS A 1 -6.54 4.04 -2.86
C CYS A 1 -5.73 2.79 -2.48
N HIS A 2 -5.42 1.84 -3.39
CA HIS A 2 -4.81 0.53 -3.04
C HIS A 2 -3.64 0.58 -2.04
N PHE A 3 -2.61 1.38 -2.29
CA PHE A 3 -1.45 1.43 -1.39
C PHE A 3 -1.66 2.23 -0.10
N ILE A 4 -2.63 3.15 -0.07
CA ILE A 4 -3.03 3.87 1.15
C ILE A 4 -3.72 2.87 2.08
N ASP A 5 -4.67 2.09 1.55
CA ASP A 5 -5.37 1.02 2.26
C ASP A 5 -4.41 -0.06 2.76
N LEU A 6 -3.49 -0.52 1.90
CA LEU A 6 -2.50 -1.52 2.28
C LEU A 6 -1.56 -1.05 3.39
N MET A 7 -1.11 0.21 3.35
CA MET A 7 -0.26 0.77 4.40
C MET A 7 -1.04 0.89 5.73
N ARG A 8 -2.30 1.34 5.67
CA ARG A 8 -3.20 1.39 6.82
C ARG A 8 -3.44 0.02 7.45
N PHE A 9 -3.59 -1.02 6.63
CA PHE A 9 -3.72 -2.40 7.08
C PHE A 9 -2.44 -2.92 7.74
N LEU A 10 -1.28 -2.70 7.12
CA LEU A 10 0.01 -3.18 7.63
C LEU A 10 0.43 -2.50 8.94
N VAL A 11 0.16 -1.20 9.08
CA VAL A 11 0.45 -0.44 10.32
C VAL A 11 -0.57 -0.76 11.40
N GLY A 12 -1.82 -1.05 11.03
CA GLY A 12 -2.89 -1.39 11.98
C GLY A 12 -3.44 -0.21 12.79
N HIS A 13 -2.97 1.02 12.53
CA HIS A 13 -3.37 2.25 13.21
C HIS A 13 -3.93 3.28 12.25
N SER A 14 -4.82 4.16 12.72
CA SER A 14 -5.49 5.18 11.89
C SER A 14 -4.55 6.22 11.31
N ILE A 15 -4.91 6.76 10.15
CA ILE A 15 -4.14 7.79 9.45
C ILE A 15 -4.41 9.14 10.13
N THR A 16 -3.35 9.84 10.54
CA THR A 16 -3.42 11.15 11.19
C THR A 16 -3.21 12.32 10.23
N GLY A 17 -2.50 12.09 9.12
CA GLY A 17 -2.24 13.13 8.13
C GLY A 17 -1.44 12.62 6.94
N HIS A 18 -1.35 13.46 5.91
CA HIS A 18 -0.59 13.19 4.69
C HIS A 18 0.19 14.42 4.21
N GLN A 19 1.27 14.17 3.48
CA GLN A 19 2.02 15.16 2.71
C GLN A 19 2.28 14.63 1.31
N THR A 20 2.14 15.47 0.30
CA THR A 20 2.20 15.05 -1.10
C THR A 20 3.16 15.91 -1.90
N MET A 21 3.86 15.28 -2.84
CA MET A 21 4.67 15.97 -3.85
C MET A 21 4.43 15.31 -5.19
N MET A 22 4.14 16.10 -6.22
CA MET A 22 4.01 15.65 -7.60
C MET A 22 5.13 16.17 -8.48
N MET A 23 5.29 15.55 -9.64
CA MET A 23 6.21 16.05 -10.67
C MET A 23 5.88 17.51 -11.02
N GLY A 24 6.92 18.33 -11.25
CA GLY A 24 6.77 19.76 -11.52
C GLY A 24 6.05 20.07 -12.84
N ASP A 25 5.60 21.30 -12.97
CA ASP A 25 5.02 21.83 -14.21
C ASP A 25 6.17 22.30 -15.12
N VAL A 26 6.55 21.44 -16.07
CA VAL A 26 7.66 21.72 -17.00
C VAL A 26 7.29 21.28 -18.43
N PRO A 27 7.85 21.93 -19.46
CA PRO A 27 7.60 21.56 -20.85
C PRO A 27 7.86 20.08 -21.12
N GLY A 28 6.93 19.42 -21.82
CA GLY A 28 7.02 18.00 -22.17
C GLY A 28 6.41 17.03 -21.14
N VAL A 29 5.81 17.54 -20.06
CA VAL A 29 5.12 16.74 -19.04
C VAL A 29 3.63 17.08 -19.04
N GLU A 30 2.82 16.26 -19.71
CA GLU A 30 1.37 16.48 -19.78
C GLU A 30 0.62 15.97 -18.55
N ILE A 31 0.98 14.77 -18.07
CA ILE A 31 0.35 14.12 -16.91
C ILE A 31 1.35 14.12 -15.76
N ARG A 32 0.94 14.65 -14.61
CA ARG A 32 1.79 14.88 -13.43
C ARG A 32 1.29 14.16 -12.18
N ASP A 33 -0.02 14.01 -12.05
CA ASP A 33 -0.73 13.38 -10.93
C ASP A 33 -0.60 11.85 -10.90
N ASP A 34 0.02 11.26 -11.91
CA ASP A 34 0.45 9.87 -11.99
C ASP A 34 1.94 9.67 -11.58
N LYS A 35 2.60 10.73 -11.12
CA LYS A 35 4.01 10.78 -10.70
C LYS A 35 4.14 11.52 -9.37
N VAL A 36 3.74 10.84 -8.31
CA VAL A 36 3.49 11.43 -6.98
C VAL A 36 4.20 10.64 -5.89
N SER A 37 4.75 11.35 -4.91
CA SER A 37 5.13 10.83 -3.60
C SER A 37 4.10 11.23 -2.57
N ILE A 38 3.56 10.26 -1.82
CA ILE A 38 2.56 10.48 -0.76
C ILE A 38 3.15 9.94 0.53
N SER A 39 3.35 10.79 1.53
CA SER A 39 3.77 10.36 2.87
C SER A 39 2.57 10.37 3.80
N LEU A 40 2.35 9.29 4.55
CA LEU A 40 1.28 9.12 5.52
C LEU A 40 1.87 9.02 6.93
N SER A 41 1.13 9.52 7.92
CA SER A 41 1.45 9.43 9.35
C SER A 41 0.32 8.72 10.10
N PHE A 42 0.65 7.96 11.14
CA PHE A 42 -0.28 7.07 11.84
C PHE A 42 -0.33 7.34 13.36
N THR A 43 -1.40 6.92 14.02
CA THR A 43 -1.63 7.23 15.46
C THR A 43 -0.63 6.57 16.42
N ASP A 44 0.06 5.51 16.02
CA ASP A 44 1.15 4.88 16.78
C ASP A 44 2.51 5.57 16.60
N GLY A 45 2.57 6.63 15.78
CA GLY A 45 3.79 7.32 15.42
C GLY A 45 4.54 6.70 14.24
N SER A 46 4.03 5.61 13.65
CA SER A 46 4.55 5.09 12.38
C SER A 46 4.30 6.08 11.25
N PHE A 47 5.09 5.96 10.18
CA PHE A 47 4.89 6.68 8.93
C PHE A 47 5.28 5.80 7.75
N GLY A 48 4.87 6.21 6.56
CA GLY A 48 5.32 5.54 5.33
C GLY A 48 5.15 6.40 4.09
N THR A 49 5.89 6.06 3.05
CA THR A 49 5.88 6.80 1.78
C THR A 49 5.47 5.88 0.64
N ILE A 50 4.53 6.35 -0.18
CA ILE A 50 4.07 5.71 -1.39
C ILE A 50 4.64 6.49 -2.57
N HIS A 51 5.41 5.82 -3.42
CA HIS A 51 5.81 6.35 -4.72
C HIS A 51 4.89 5.79 -5.80
N TYR A 52 4.01 6.64 -6.34
CA TYR A 52 3.13 6.32 -7.46
C TYR A 52 3.73 6.92 -8.73
N LEU A 53 4.45 6.12 -9.51
CA LEU A 53 5.25 6.60 -10.65
C LEU A 53 4.89 5.83 -11.93
N ALA A 54 4.15 6.46 -12.83
CA ALA A 54 3.71 5.88 -14.10
C ALA A 54 4.69 6.09 -15.28
N ASN A 55 5.82 6.77 -15.08
CA ASN A 55 6.87 6.97 -16.08
C ASN A 55 7.92 5.84 -16.15
N GLY A 56 7.69 4.72 -15.45
CA GLY A 56 8.57 3.55 -15.51
C GLY A 56 8.34 2.67 -16.75
N GLY A 57 9.41 2.02 -17.23
CA GLY A 57 9.32 1.04 -18.31
C GLY A 57 8.75 -0.31 -17.86
N LYS A 58 8.19 -1.09 -18.80
CA LYS A 58 7.57 -2.42 -18.52
C LYS A 58 8.54 -3.47 -17.95
N ALA A 59 9.85 -3.26 -18.09
CA ALA A 59 10.88 -4.14 -17.53
C ALA A 59 10.99 -4.02 -16.00
N PHE A 60 10.51 -2.92 -15.41
CA PHE A 60 10.58 -2.70 -13.97
C PHE A 60 9.40 -3.38 -13.26
N PRO A 61 9.63 -4.05 -12.11
CA PRO A 61 8.54 -4.60 -11.29
C PRO A 61 7.57 -3.51 -10.85
N LYS A 62 6.27 -3.79 -10.95
CA LYS A 62 5.22 -2.77 -10.74
C LYS A 62 4.97 -2.42 -9.28
N GLU A 63 5.23 -3.35 -8.37
CA GLU A 63 4.80 -3.24 -6.97
C GLU A 63 5.95 -3.70 -6.08
N ARG A 64 6.40 -2.83 -5.17
CA ARG A 64 7.38 -3.16 -4.14
C ARG A 64 6.93 -2.54 -2.81
N ILE A 65 7.13 -3.28 -1.73
CA ILE A 65 6.84 -2.81 -0.37
C ILE A 65 8.05 -3.13 0.50
N GLU A 66 8.45 -2.18 1.32
CA GLU A 66 9.51 -2.33 2.30
C GLU A 66 8.97 -1.90 3.66
N VAL A 67 9.14 -2.73 4.67
CA VAL A 67 8.72 -2.46 6.05
C VAL A 67 9.95 -2.56 6.94
N PHE A 68 10.23 -1.48 7.67
CA PHE A 68 11.37 -1.36 8.58
C PHE A 68 10.85 -1.35 10.02
N CYS A 69 11.26 -2.31 10.83
CA CYS A 69 10.92 -2.36 12.26
C CYS A 69 11.86 -3.28 13.04
N GLY A 70 12.14 -2.95 14.30
CA GLY A 70 12.86 -3.83 15.22
C GLY A 70 14.23 -4.31 14.73
N ASP A 71 15.04 -3.41 14.14
CA ASP A 71 16.36 -3.73 13.54
C ASP A 71 16.28 -4.76 12.39
N ALA A 72 15.13 -4.84 11.73
CA ALA A 72 14.89 -5.76 10.63
C ALA A 72 14.06 -5.11 9.51
N VAL A 73 14.11 -5.73 8.33
CA VAL A 73 13.40 -5.27 7.14
C VAL A 73 12.75 -6.44 6.42
N LEU A 74 11.48 -6.27 6.02
CA LEU A 74 10.81 -7.14 5.05
C LEU A 74 10.62 -6.39 3.74
N GLN A 75 11.11 -6.97 2.65
CA GLN A 75 10.94 -6.45 1.29
C GLN A 75 10.11 -7.43 0.47
N MET A 76 8.96 -6.97 -0.02
CA MET A 76 8.12 -7.69 -0.97
C MET A 76 8.34 -7.14 -2.38
N ASP A 77 8.64 -8.03 -3.32
CA ASP A 77 8.73 -7.75 -4.75
C ASP A 77 7.57 -8.42 -5.50
N ASN A 78 6.71 -7.57 -6.06
CA ASN A 78 5.64 -7.86 -7.00
C ASN A 78 4.71 -9.00 -6.57
N TYR A 79 4.44 -9.12 -5.26
CA TYR A 79 3.65 -10.21 -4.66
C TYR A 79 4.14 -11.62 -5.07
N ARG A 80 5.45 -11.77 -5.25
CA ARG A 80 6.11 -13.03 -5.67
C ARG A 80 7.26 -13.40 -4.77
N VAL A 81 8.05 -12.44 -4.34
CA VAL A 81 9.22 -12.68 -3.47
C VAL A 81 9.07 -11.83 -2.23
N LEU A 82 9.22 -12.44 -1.06
CA LEU A 82 9.37 -11.76 0.21
C LEU A 82 10.77 -12.09 0.73
N THR A 83 11.58 -11.06 1.02
CA THR A 83 12.94 -11.20 1.54
C THR A 83 13.02 -10.54 2.90
N GLY A 84 13.64 -11.22 3.86
CA GLY A 84 13.91 -10.71 5.19
C GLY A 84 15.38 -10.35 5.37
N PHE A 85 15.63 -9.20 5.98
CA PHE A 85 16.95 -8.72 6.38
C PHE A 85 16.91 -8.51 7.90
N GLY A 86 17.81 -9.14 8.66
CA GLY A 86 17.76 -9.08 10.13
C GLY A 86 16.55 -9.79 10.77
N TRP A 87 15.66 -10.41 9.98
CA TRP A 87 14.43 -11.01 10.50
C TRP A 87 14.69 -12.37 11.18
N PRO A 88 14.30 -12.56 12.45
CA PRO A 88 14.52 -13.82 13.15
C PRO A 88 13.85 -14.98 12.44
N SER A 89 14.62 -16.04 12.16
CA SER A 89 14.12 -17.30 11.58
C SER A 89 13.43 -17.19 10.22
N PHE A 90 13.55 -16.04 9.51
CA PHE A 90 13.00 -15.86 8.17
C PHE A 90 14.00 -15.16 7.26
N LYS A 91 14.27 -15.75 6.09
CA LYS A 91 15.18 -15.16 5.09
C LYS A 91 14.49 -14.84 3.78
N LYS A 92 13.69 -15.77 3.26
CA LYS A 92 13.08 -15.62 1.94
C LYS A 92 11.90 -16.56 1.75
N MET A 93 10.87 -16.06 1.07
CA MET A 93 9.77 -16.83 0.50
C MET A 93 9.62 -16.45 -0.97
N LYS A 94 9.42 -17.44 -1.85
CA LYS A 94 9.21 -17.22 -3.29
C LYS A 94 8.03 -18.04 -3.79
N LEU A 95 7.08 -17.38 -4.43
CA LEU A 95 5.96 -18.00 -5.11
C LEU A 95 6.30 -18.24 -6.58
N MET A 96 5.73 -19.31 -7.15
CA MET A 96 5.87 -19.62 -8.58
C MET A 96 5.06 -18.66 -9.46
N LYS A 97 3.94 -18.16 -8.94
CA LYS A 97 3.06 -17.20 -9.60
C LYS A 97 2.76 -16.04 -8.65
N GLN A 98 2.36 -14.91 -9.22
CA GLN A 98 1.88 -13.77 -8.44
C GLN A 98 0.58 -14.15 -7.73
N ASP A 99 0.47 -13.80 -6.45
CA ASP A 99 -0.78 -13.92 -5.70
C ASP A 99 -1.13 -12.58 -5.06
N LYS A 100 -2.17 -11.92 -5.59
CA LYS A 100 -2.69 -10.66 -5.06
C LYS A 100 -3.86 -10.85 -4.08
N GLY A 101 -4.18 -12.09 -3.71
CA GLY A 101 -5.20 -12.38 -2.70
C GLY A 101 -6.66 -12.24 -3.18
N GLN A 102 -6.93 -12.04 -4.47
CA GLN A 102 -8.30 -11.85 -4.98
C GLN A 102 -9.26 -12.98 -4.62
N ILE A 103 -8.82 -14.24 -4.79
CA ILE A 103 -9.60 -15.43 -4.45
C ILE A 103 -9.80 -15.51 -2.93
N ALA A 104 -8.77 -15.22 -2.15
CA ALA A 104 -8.83 -15.24 -0.69
C ALA A 104 -9.80 -14.17 -0.17
N CYS A 105 -9.78 -12.96 -0.74
CA CYS A 105 -10.69 -11.87 -0.42
C CYS A 105 -12.15 -12.26 -0.70
N ALA A 106 -12.46 -12.74 -1.91
CA ALA A 106 -13.82 -13.17 -2.27
C ALA A 106 -14.32 -14.30 -1.36
N LYS A 107 -13.45 -15.28 -1.06
CA LYS A 107 -13.77 -16.38 -0.15
C LYS A 107 -14.04 -15.89 1.28
N ALA A 108 -13.20 -14.99 1.81
CA ALA A 108 -13.37 -14.42 3.14
C ALA A 108 -14.70 -13.66 3.25
N PHE A 109 -15.03 -12.86 2.23
CA PHE A 109 -16.29 -12.13 2.16
C PHE A 109 -17.49 -13.09 2.17
N VAL A 110 -17.56 -14.05 1.24
CA VAL A 110 -18.67 -15.02 1.17
C VAL A 110 -18.81 -15.81 2.48
N ASN A 111 -17.69 -16.20 3.09
CA ASN A 111 -17.72 -16.91 4.36
C ASN A 111 -18.27 -16.04 5.51
N SER A 112 -17.90 -14.76 5.56
CA SER A 112 -18.43 -13.83 6.59
C SER A 112 -19.95 -13.71 6.50
N VAL A 113 -20.48 -13.54 5.29
CA VAL A 113 -21.93 -13.46 5.02
C VAL A 113 -22.63 -14.76 5.44
N LYS A 114 -22.11 -15.91 5.01
CA LYS A 114 -22.70 -17.23 5.34
C LYS A 114 -22.70 -17.54 6.83
N SER A 115 -21.69 -17.05 7.56
CA SER A 115 -21.52 -17.35 9.00
C SER A 115 -22.05 -16.25 9.92
N GLY A 116 -22.65 -15.18 9.37
CA GLY A 116 -23.12 -14.04 10.16
C GLY A 116 -22.00 -13.31 10.91
N LYS A 117 -20.76 -13.41 10.42
CA LYS A 117 -19.59 -12.75 11.02
C LYS A 117 -19.42 -11.33 10.49
N PRO A 118 -18.69 -10.46 11.20
CA PRO A 118 -18.32 -9.15 10.69
C PRO A 118 -17.62 -9.21 9.34
N SER A 119 -17.71 -8.11 8.58
CA SER A 119 -16.97 -7.95 7.32
C SER A 119 -15.46 -8.20 7.54
N PRO A 120 -14.77 -8.87 6.59
CA PRO A 120 -13.32 -9.10 6.70
C PRO A 120 -12.50 -7.82 6.76
N ILE A 121 -13.01 -6.73 6.18
CA ILE A 121 -12.43 -5.38 6.26
C ILE A 121 -13.46 -4.49 6.97
N PRO A 122 -13.12 -3.84 8.10
CA PRO A 122 -14.01 -2.94 8.79
C PRO A 122 -14.47 -1.78 7.89
N TYR A 123 -15.75 -1.40 7.99
CA TYR A 123 -16.32 -0.32 7.18
C TYR A 123 -15.55 1.00 7.37
N GLU A 124 -15.20 1.32 8.62
CA GLU A 124 -14.47 2.56 8.95
C GLU A 124 -13.09 2.61 8.28
N GLU A 125 -12.39 1.49 8.13
CA GLU A 125 -11.10 1.45 7.43
C GLU A 125 -11.26 1.72 5.94
N VAL A 126 -12.30 1.16 5.32
CA VAL A 126 -12.63 1.42 3.89
C VAL A 126 -12.99 2.89 3.68
N MET A 127 -13.75 3.49 4.60
CA MET A 127 -14.12 4.90 4.53
C MET A 127 -12.92 5.82 4.77
N GLU A 128 -12.05 5.50 5.73
CA GLU A 128 -10.82 6.23 6.00
C GLU A 128 -9.89 6.21 4.78
N SER A 129 -9.62 5.04 4.20
CA SER A 129 -8.72 4.90 3.04
C SER A 129 -9.28 5.58 1.78
N SER A 130 -10.61 5.56 1.61
CA SER A 130 -11.31 6.27 0.53
C SER A 130 -11.22 7.79 0.71
N ARG A 131 -11.54 8.30 1.91
CA ARG A 131 -11.45 9.73 2.24
C ARG A 131 -10.03 10.26 2.01
N VAL A 132 -9.02 9.61 2.58
CA VAL A 132 -7.61 10.03 2.43
C VAL A 132 -7.17 9.97 0.96
N SER A 133 -7.64 9.01 0.19
CA SER A 133 -7.35 8.96 -1.26
C SER A 133 -7.91 10.15 -2.02
N ILE A 134 -9.11 10.61 -1.66
CA ILE A 134 -9.75 11.79 -2.27
C ILE A 134 -9.00 13.06 -1.86
N GLU A 135 -8.69 13.21 -0.57
CA GLU A 135 -7.94 14.36 -0.05
C GLU A 135 -6.56 14.49 -0.71
N VAL A 136 -5.84 13.37 -0.87
CA VAL A 136 -4.57 13.34 -1.62
C VAL A 136 -4.76 13.76 -3.06
N ALA A 137 -5.83 13.34 -3.73
CA ALA A 137 -6.07 13.75 -5.12
C ALA A 137 -6.42 15.24 -5.21
N GLU A 138 -7.13 15.78 -4.21
CA GLU A 138 -7.47 17.21 -4.13
C GLU A 138 -6.25 18.08 -3.81
N SER A 139 -5.33 17.61 -2.97
CA SER A 139 -4.10 18.35 -2.62
C SER A 139 -3.09 18.48 -3.77
N LEU A 140 -3.31 17.74 -4.86
CA LEU A 140 -2.47 17.71 -6.06
C LEU A 140 -3.05 18.53 -7.22
N ARG A 141 -4.23 19.13 -7.03
CA ARG A 141 -4.83 20.06 -8.00
C ARG A 141 -4.28 21.46 -7.79
#